data_AF-A0A1Y1RVA6-F1
#
_entry.id   AF-A0A1Y1RVA6-F1
#
_cell.length_a   1.000
_cell.length_b   1.000
_cell.length_c   1.000
_cell.angle_alpha   90.00
_cell.angle_beta   90.00
_cell.angle_gamma   90.00
#
_symmetry.space_group_name_H-M   'P 1'
#
loop_
_entity.id
_entity.type
_entity.pdbx_description
1 polymer ?
#
loop_
_entity_poly.entity_id
_entity_poly.type
_entity_poly.pdbx_seq_one_letter_code
_entity_poly.pdbx_strand_id
1 'polypeptide(L)' 'MRVSRSKNIIVKYQDRLGEFHTVETKDKMARCFQHEIAHLDGILYIDRMSDEYVFNEETNEKASVKYFLDLTRERFST' A
#
# COMPACT_ATOMS: atom_id res chain seq x y z
N MET A 1 2.51 -0.16 12.95
CA MET A 1 2.87 -0.52 11.57
C MET A 1 3.58 0.63 10.88
N ARG A 2 4.85 0.46 10.50
CA ARG A 2 5.65 1.52 9.84
C ARG A 2 5.86 1.21 8.35
N VAL A 3 5.33 2.08 7.49
CA VAL A 3 5.66 2.13 6.06
C VAL A 3 6.00 3.56 5.71
N SER A 4 7.24 3.77 5.23
CA SER A 4 7.74 5.08 4.81
C SER A 4 7.01 5.56 3.56
N ARG A 5 6.52 6.80 3.59
CA ARG A 5 5.76 7.44 2.50
C ARG A 5 6.09 8.93 2.46
N SER A 6 6.03 9.54 1.28
CA SER A 6 6.19 10.98 1.12
C SER A 6 5.05 11.71 1.81
N LYS A 7 5.37 12.75 2.58
CA LYS A 7 4.36 13.57 3.28
C LYS A 7 3.56 14.47 2.35
N ASN A 8 4.15 14.88 1.23
CA ASN A 8 3.53 15.74 0.22
C ASN A 8 3.74 15.10 -1.15
N ILE A 9 2.69 15.04 -1.96
CA ILE A 9 2.73 14.51 -3.33
C ILE A 9 1.85 15.37 -4.25
N ILE A 10 2.13 15.29 -5.54
CA ILE A 10 1.25 15.81 -6.59
C ILE A 10 0.84 14.62 -7.44
N VAL A 11 -0.46 14.43 -7.64
CA VAL A 11 -1.03 13.32 -8.41
C VAL A 11 -1.76 13.87 -9.63
N LYS A 12 -1.43 13.33 -10.80
CA LYS A 12 -2.19 13.55 -12.04
C LYS A 12 -3.05 12.32 -12.31
N TYR A 13 -4.33 12.52 -12.60
CA TYR A 13 -5.27 11.43 -12.87
C TYR A 13 -6.31 11.87 -13.91
N GLN A 14 -7.06 10.90 -14.45
CA GLN A 14 -8.26 11.18 -15.24
C GLN A 14 -9.50 10.89 -14.40
N ASP A 15 -10.52 11.71 -14.54
CA ASP A 15 -11.83 11.39 -13.98
C ASP A 15 -12.58 10.34 -14.85
N ARG A 16 -13.82 10.04 -14.48
CA ARG A 16 -14.64 9.04 -15.18
C ARG A 16 -15.06 9.46 -16.59
N LEU A 17 -14.92 10.74 -16.95
CA LEU A 17 -15.18 11.27 -18.27
C LEU A 17 -13.90 11.35 -19.13
N GLY A 18 -12.74 11.04 -18.55
CA GLY A 18 -11.44 11.06 -19.23
C GLY A 18 -10.71 12.41 -19.12
N GLU A 19 -11.28 13.38 -18.40
CA GLU A 19 -10.67 14.70 -18.24
C GLU A 19 -9.50 14.64 -17.26
N PHE A 20 -8.39 15.32 -17.60
CA PHE A 20 -7.19 15.31 -16.79
C PHE A 20 -7.27 16.31 -15.64
N HIS A 21 -6.94 15.82 -14.44
CA HIS A 21 -6.88 16.61 -13.21
C HIS A 21 -5.50 16.48 -12.56
N THR A 22 -5.12 17.49 -11.78
CA THR A 22 -3.92 17.46 -10.94
C THR A 22 -4.28 17.91 -9.53
N VAL A 23 -3.84 17.16 -8.52
CA VAL A 23 -4.11 17.45 -7.11
C VAL A 23 -2.82 17.41 -6.29
N GLU A 24 -2.56 18.47 -5.52
CA GLU A 24 -1.53 18.48 -4.47
C GLU A 24 -2.17 18.03 -3.15
N THR A 25 -1.52 17.10 -2.46
CA THR A 25 -2.08 16.48 -1.25
C THR A 25 -0.99 16.22 -0.23
N LYS A 26 -1.38 16.25 1.06
CA LYS A 26 -0.48 16.16 2.21
C LYS A 26 -0.94 15.11 3.23
N ASP A 27 -0.02 14.69 4.09
CA ASP A 27 -0.21 13.84 5.26
C ASP A 27 -1.05 12.58 4.99
N LYS A 28 -2.22 12.46 5.63
CA LYS A 28 -3.09 11.27 5.53
C LYS A 28 -3.58 11.04 4.11
N MET A 29 -3.98 12.11 3.41
CA MET A 29 -4.46 11.98 2.03
C MET A 29 -3.33 11.56 1.09
N ALA A 30 -2.12 12.11 1.28
CA ALA A 30 -0.95 11.72 0.50
C ALA A 30 -0.62 10.25 0.70
N ARG A 31 -0.77 9.75 1.94
CA ARG A 31 -0.59 8.33 2.26
C ARG A 31 -1.65 7.45 1.59
N CYS A 32 -2.93 7.84 1.61
CA CYS A 32 -3.99 7.08 0.95
C CYS A 32 -3.75 6.96 -0.55
N PHE A 33 -3.45 8.07 -1.24
CA PHE A 33 -3.11 8.03 -2.67
C PHE A 33 -1.93 7.09 -2.96
N GLN A 34 -0.84 7.18 -2.19
CA GLN A 34 0.31 6.28 -2.35
C GLN A 34 0.00 4.81 -2.05
N HIS A 35 -1.03 4.53 -1.23
CA HIS A 35 -1.49 3.16 -0.95
C HIS A 35 -2.31 2.61 -2.11
N GLU A 36 -3.33 3.34 -2.57
CA GLU A 36 -4.18 2.90 -3.68
C GLU A 36 -3.41 2.82 -5.00
N ILE A 37 -2.53 3.78 -5.29
CA ILE A 37 -1.68 3.75 -6.49
C ILE A 37 -0.75 2.53 -6.46
N ALA A 38 -0.21 2.16 -5.30
CA ALA A 38 0.64 0.98 -5.19
C ALA A 38 -0.09 -0.32 -5.55
N HIS A 39 -1.40 -0.39 -5.32
CA HIS A 39 -2.19 -1.54 -5.74
C HIS A 39 -2.30 -1.67 -7.27
N LEU A 40 -2.19 -0.56 -8.02
CA LEU A 40 -2.12 -0.60 -9.48
C LEU A 40 -0.84 -1.27 -9.99
N ASP A 41 0.24 -1.18 -9.20
CA ASP A 41 1.52 -1.86 -9.47
C ASP A 41 1.57 -3.27 -8.87
N GLY A 42 0.46 -3.77 -8.30
CA GLY A 42 0.42 -5.06 -7.60
C GLY A 42 1.17 -5.07 -6.27
N ILE A 43 1.57 -3.91 -5.73
CA ILE A 43 2.33 -3.80 -4.49
C ILE A 43 1.36 -3.63 -3.32
N LEU A 44 1.41 -4.57 -2.39
CA LEU A 44 0.62 -4.55 -1.17
C LEU A 44 1.35 -3.80 -0.05
N TYR A 45 0.62 -3.55 1.03
CA TYR A 45 1.19 -2.90 2.20
C TYR A 45 2.34 -3.71 2.82
N ILE A 46 2.15 -5.04 2.92
CA ILE A 46 3.11 -5.99 3.50
C ILE A 46 4.45 -6.01 2.76
N ASP A 47 4.47 -5.70 1.45
CA ASP A 47 5.70 -5.65 0.64
C ASP A 47 6.66 -4.53 1.06
N ARG A 48 6.14 -3.51 1.77
CA ARG A 48 6.92 -2.34 2.21
C ARG A 48 7.01 -2.23 3.74
N MET A 49 6.51 -3.21 4.49
CA MET A 49 6.59 -3.20 5.94
C MET A 49 8.02 -3.46 6.41
N SER A 50 8.46 -2.69 7.42
CA SER A 50 9.71 -2.95 8.12
C SER A 50 9.57 -3.90 9.32
N ASP A 51 8.32 -4.20 9.70
CA ASP A 51 8.01 -5.02 10.87
C ASP A 51 8.07 -6.51 10.49
N GLU A 52 8.65 -7.36 11.35
CA GLU A 52 8.75 -8.81 11.09
C GLU A 52 7.43 -9.57 11.28
N TYR A 53 6.52 -9.01 12.10
CA TYR A 53 5.25 -9.62 12.49
C TYR A 53 4.11 -8.62 12.41
N VAL A 54 2.92 -9.13 12.08
CA VAL A 54 1.64 -8.43 12.25
C VAL A 54 0.83 -9.15 13.32
N PHE A 55 -0.15 -8.44 13.89
CA PHE A 55 -1.01 -8.99 14.92
C PHE A 55 -2.42 -9.16 14.36
N ASN A 56 -3.02 -10.31 14.64
CA ASN A 56 -4.45 -10.49 14.45
C ASN A 56 -5.18 -9.66 15.53
N GLU A 57 -6.10 -8.78 15.13
CA GLU A 57 -6.79 -7.89 16.08
C GLU A 57 -7.78 -8.63 17.00
N GLU A 58 -8.29 -9.79 16.58
CA GLU A 58 -9.25 -10.59 17.34
C GLU A 58 -8.57 -11.54 18.33
N THR A 59 -7.50 -12.22 17.89
CA THR A 59 -6.81 -13.25 18.70
C THR A 59 -5.56 -12.71 19.40
N ASN A 60 -5.07 -11.53 19.00
CA ASN A 60 -3.79 -10.94 19.42
C ASN A 60 -2.57 -11.83 19.11
N GLU A 61 -2.74 -12.82 18.22
CA GLU A 61 -1.66 -13.70 17.80
C GLU A 61 -0.75 -13.02 16.77
N LYS A 62 0.54 -13.33 16.85
CA LYS A 62 1.54 -12.87 15.89
C LYS A 62 1.49 -13.74 14.63
N ALA A 63 1.43 -13.10 13.48
CA ALA A 63 1.62 -13.74 12.19
C ALA A 63 2.87 -13.17 11.50
N SER A 64 3.69 -14.04 10.90
CA SER A 64 4.94 -13.64 10.25
C SER A 64 4.66 -12.88 8.96
N VAL A 65 5.28 -11.71 8.79
CA VAL A 65 5.21 -10.96 7.51
C VAL A 65 5.84 -11.76 6.38
N LYS A 66 6.95 -12.47 6.65
CA LYS A 66 7.62 -13.33 5.67
C LYS A 66 6.67 -14.39 5.11
N TYR A 67 5.90 -15.06 5.98
CA TYR A 67 4.92 -16.05 5.55
C TYR A 67 3.91 -15.47 4.53
N PHE A 68 3.41 -14.26 4.78
CA PHE A 68 2.50 -13.60 3.84
C PHE A 68 3.20 -13.19 2.54
N LEU A 69 4.44 -12.71 2.60
CA LEU A 69 5.22 -12.37 1.40
C LEU A 69 5.46 -13.58 0.50
N ASP A 70 5.79 -14.72 1.09
CA ASP A 70 6.01 -15.96 0.35
C ASP A 70 4.69 -16.39 -0.34
N LEU A 71 3.57 -16.35 0.40
CA LEU A 71 2.24 -16.69 -0.14
C LEU A 71 1.79 -15.77 -1.28
N THR A 72 2.03 -14.46 -1.17
CA THR A 72 1.61 -13.52 -2.23
C THR A 72 2.48 -13.65 -3.48
N ARG A 73 3.75 -14.01 -3.35
CA ARG A 73 4.68 -14.16 -4.49
C ARG A 73 4.46 -15.45 -5.26
N GLU A 74 4.16 -16.55 -4.58
CA GLU A 74 3.88 -17.84 -5.24
C GLU A 74 2.62 -17.78 -6.12
N ARG A 75 1.64 -16.96 -5.76
CA ARG A 75 0.34 -16.86 -6.44
C ARG A 75 0.39 -16.19 -7.82
N PHE A 76 1.48 -15.49 -8.17
CA PHE A 76 1.64 -14.78 -9.45
C PHE A 76 2.75 -15.38 -10.36
N SER A 77 3.23 -16.58 -10.05
CA SER A 77 4.26 -17.30 -10.83
C SER A 77 3.74 -18.18 -11.96
N THR A 78 2.51 -17.96 -12.44
CA THR A 78 1.90 -18.66 -13.60
C THR A 78 1.68 -17.69 -14.73
#